data_AF-A0A3E1IPS9-F1
#
_entry.id   AF-A0A3E1IPS9-F1
#
_cell.length_a   1.000
_cell.length_b   1.000
_cell.length_c   1.000
_cell.angle_alpha   90.00
_cell.angle_beta   90.00
_cell.angle_gamma   90.00
#
_symmetry.space_group_name_H-M   'P 1'
#
loop_
_entity.id
_entity.type
_entity.pdbx_description
1 polymer ?
#
loop_
_entity_poly.entity_id
_entity_poly.type
_entity_poly.pdbx_seq_one_letter_code
_entity_poly.pdbx_strand_id
1 'polypeptide(L)'
;MTDALFLLDTDHDNAPVLADGIEEGWTLTLPSSVKRHAISAMRLLEGDSLQLSDGKGLRIHATVTDAENGLVRVDAFTREARRTTRLALVQALAKTGHDEQAIDMATQIGVDEVIPWCADRSIAKWKPGRTDKRWNQVLQSATEQSRRAFMPELQECVSSKQIVAICRRACVYGNLVVVLHQDATDCWSQIEQAVNTLTERCLDDGKERTVYVLVGPEGGISDDEVSMFVDAGAKSCVLGSNILRASTAGPVALSLLSRALGRYE
;
A
#
# COMPACT_ATOMS: atom_id res chain seq x y z
N MET A 1 20.79 -3.38 -15.93
CA MET A 1 19.30 -3.39 -15.88
C MET A 1 18.92 -3.89 -14.51
N THR A 2 17.91 -3.34 -13.86
CA THR A 2 17.45 -3.82 -12.56
C THR A 2 16.59 -5.07 -12.75
N ASP A 3 16.84 -6.11 -11.96
CA ASP A 3 16.18 -7.41 -12.06
C ASP A 3 14.68 -7.33 -11.70
N ALA A 4 13.85 -8.11 -12.38
CA ALA A 4 12.41 -8.14 -12.16
C ALA A 4 12.07 -8.74 -10.78
N LEU A 5 11.11 -8.15 -10.06
CA LEU A 5 10.62 -8.66 -8.78
C LEU A 5 9.34 -9.47 -9.01
N PHE A 6 9.28 -10.66 -8.42
CA PHE A 6 8.08 -11.49 -8.38
C PHE A 6 7.65 -11.74 -6.93
N LEU A 7 6.36 -11.58 -6.65
CA LEU A 7 5.81 -11.88 -5.33
C LEU A 7 5.48 -13.37 -5.22
N LEU A 8 5.82 -13.94 -4.07
CA LEU A 8 5.47 -15.30 -3.67
C LEU A 8 4.17 -15.27 -2.86
N ASP A 9 3.26 -16.19 -3.14
CA ASP A 9 2.07 -16.41 -2.33
C ASP A 9 2.43 -17.27 -1.13
N THR A 10 2.74 -16.64 0.00
CA THR A 10 3.18 -17.37 1.20
C THR A 10 2.13 -18.31 1.78
N ASP A 11 0.86 -18.20 1.38
CA ASP A 11 -0.21 -19.03 1.95
C ASP A 11 -0.44 -20.30 1.12
N HIS A 12 -0.04 -20.29 -0.16
CA HIS A 12 -0.33 -21.37 -1.10
C HIS A 12 0.89 -21.92 -1.84
N ASP A 13 1.96 -21.14 -1.96
CA ASP A 13 3.19 -21.62 -2.56
C ASP A 13 3.91 -22.51 -1.54
N ASN A 14 4.11 -23.78 -1.88
CA ASN A 14 5.03 -24.70 -1.18
C ASN A 14 6.51 -24.28 -1.40
N ALA A 15 6.79 -22.99 -1.33
CA ALA A 15 8.13 -22.45 -1.37
C ALA A 15 8.72 -22.58 0.05
N PRO A 16 9.98 -23.01 0.20
CA PRO A 16 10.67 -23.05 1.50
C PRO A 16 10.96 -21.64 2.09
N VAL A 17 10.32 -20.61 1.55
CA VAL A 17 10.48 -19.20 1.94
C VAL A 17 9.73 -18.88 3.25
N LEU A 18 8.86 -19.78 3.69
CA LEU A 18 8.31 -19.80 5.05
C LEU A 18 9.28 -20.43 6.05
N ALA A 19 10.46 -19.86 6.28
CA ALA A 19 11.25 -20.14 7.49
C ALA A 19 12.48 -19.22 7.55
N ASP A 20 12.94 -18.96 8.77
CA ASP A 20 14.19 -18.27 9.13
C ASP A 20 15.48 -18.97 8.64
N GLY A 21 15.41 -19.74 7.55
CA GLY A 21 16.45 -20.65 7.10
C GLY A 21 16.99 -20.42 5.69
N ILE A 22 16.59 -19.38 4.94
CA ILE A 22 17.19 -19.13 3.61
C ILE A 22 18.68 -18.87 3.76
N GLU A 23 19.48 -19.57 2.95
CA GLU A 23 20.93 -19.36 2.85
C GLU A 23 21.32 -19.07 1.40
N GLU A 24 22.45 -18.37 1.25
CA GLU A 24 23.10 -18.19 -0.05
C GLU A 24 23.53 -19.56 -0.61
N GLY A 25 23.36 -19.74 -1.92
CA GLY A 25 23.65 -20.99 -2.62
C GLY A 25 22.52 -22.01 -2.64
N TRP A 26 21.42 -21.79 -1.91
CA TRP A 26 20.25 -22.67 -1.97
C TRP A 26 19.58 -22.65 -3.35
N THR A 27 19.11 -23.81 -3.79
CA THR A 27 18.29 -23.93 -5.00
C THR A 27 16.81 -23.92 -4.63
N LEU A 28 16.06 -22.99 -5.22
CA LEU A 28 14.61 -22.84 -5.06
C LEU A 28 13.92 -23.25 -6.36
N THR A 29 12.76 -23.91 -6.22
CA THR A 29 11.85 -24.13 -7.34
C THR A 29 10.83 -23.01 -7.36
N LEU A 30 10.74 -22.28 -8.48
CA LEU A 30 9.75 -21.23 -8.67
C LEU A 30 8.33 -21.81 -8.62
N PRO A 31 7.40 -21.19 -7.87
CA PRO A 31 6.00 -21.54 -7.95
C PRO A 31 5.44 -21.42 -9.37
N SER A 32 4.40 -22.18 -9.70
CA SER A 32 3.83 -22.25 -11.05
C SER A 32 3.44 -20.87 -11.62
N SER A 33 2.91 -19.98 -10.78
CA SER A 33 2.55 -18.60 -11.14
C SER A 33 3.77 -17.79 -11.55
N VAL A 34 4.81 -17.77 -10.69
CA VAL A 34 6.07 -17.06 -10.91
C VAL A 34 6.82 -17.63 -12.09
N LYS A 35 6.93 -18.96 -12.21
CA LYS A 35 7.57 -19.64 -13.36
C LYS A 35 6.93 -19.22 -14.69
N ARG A 36 5.60 -19.20 -14.76
CA ARG A 36 4.88 -18.76 -15.96
C ARG A 36 5.17 -17.29 -16.28
N HIS A 37 5.25 -16.42 -15.28
CA HIS A 37 5.54 -15.01 -15.50
C HIS A 37 7.01 -14.80 -15.92
N ALA A 38 7.96 -15.31 -15.15
CA ALA A 38 9.40 -15.16 -15.37
C ALA A 38 9.89 -15.85 -16.64
N ILE A 39 9.56 -17.14 -16.83
CA ILE A 39 10.11 -17.94 -17.93
C ILE A 39 9.24 -17.85 -19.17
N SER A 40 7.91 -17.98 -19.05
CA SER A 40 7.06 -18.00 -20.25
C SER A 40 6.76 -16.60 -20.81
N ALA A 41 6.45 -15.63 -19.94
CA ALA A 41 6.09 -14.28 -20.38
C ALA A 41 7.32 -13.37 -20.54
N MET A 42 8.22 -13.34 -19.57
CA MET A 42 9.43 -12.51 -19.62
C MET A 42 10.61 -13.17 -20.33
N ARG A 43 10.54 -14.50 -20.56
CA ARG A 43 11.54 -15.27 -21.32
C ARG A 43 12.94 -15.21 -20.71
N LEU A 44 13.03 -15.19 -19.38
CA LEU A 44 14.31 -15.35 -18.68
C LEU A 44 14.93 -16.71 -19.01
N LEU A 45 16.24 -16.71 -19.23
CA LEU A 45 17.06 -17.86 -19.58
C LEU A 45 17.96 -18.25 -18.41
N GLU A 46 18.61 -19.41 -18.52
CA GLU A 46 19.67 -19.80 -17.58
C GLU A 46 20.78 -18.73 -17.56
N GLY A 47 21.18 -18.33 -16.35
CA GLY A 47 22.13 -17.24 -16.12
C GLY A 47 21.48 -15.86 -15.93
N ASP A 48 20.19 -15.68 -16.23
CA ASP A 48 19.49 -14.43 -15.95
C ASP A 48 19.16 -14.28 -14.46
N SER A 49 19.21 -13.05 -13.96
CA SER A 49 18.90 -12.70 -12.58
C SER A 49 17.45 -12.24 -12.41
N LEU A 50 16.85 -12.57 -11.26
CA LEU A 50 15.53 -12.15 -10.83
C LEU A 50 15.49 -11.90 -9.32
N GLN A 51 14.46 -11.21 -8.86
CA GLN A 51 14.16 -11.03 -7.46
C GLN A 51 12.86 -11.73 -7.07
N LEU A 52 12.84 -12.33 -5.89
CA LEU A 52 11.63 -12.87 -5.25
C LEU A 52 11.36 -12.09 -3.97
N SER A 53 10.09 -11.89 -3.61
CA SER A 53 9.71 -11.33 -2.32
C SER A 53 8.48 -12.01 -1.74
N ASP A 54 8.41 -12.08 -0.41
CA ASP A 54 7.24 -12.56 0.32
C ASP A 54 6.17 -11.47 0.55
N GLY A 55 6.43 -10.23 0.08
CA GLY A 55 5.57 -9.07 0.32
C GLY A 55 5.53 -8.62 1.78
N LYS A 56 6.36 -9.20 2.65
CA LYS A 56 6.42 -8.99 4.10
C LYS A 56 7.82 -8.56 4.55
N GLY A 57 8.65 -8.08 3.63
CA GLY A 57 9.96 -7.50 3.88
C GLY A 57 11.15 -8.35 3.43
N LEU A 58 10.96 -9.63 3.12
CA LEU A 58 12.03 -10.45 2.56
C LEU A 58 12.16 -10.20 1.06
N ARG A 59 13.40 -10.04 0.61
CA ARG A 59 13.78 -9.96 -0.79
C ARG A 59 14.94 -10.90 -1.05
N ILE A 60 14.82 -11.72 -2.09
CA ILE A 60 15.81 -12.71 -2.49
C ILE A 60 16.28 -12.33 -3.89
N HIS A 61 17.59 -12.21 -4.09
CA HIS A 61 18.22 -12.14 -5.39
C HIS A 61 18.64 -13.55 -5.79
N ALA A 62 18.21 -13.97 -6.98
CA ALA A 62 18.47 -15.30 -7.47
C ALA A 62 18.81 -15.31 -8.96
N THR A 63 19.58 -16.30 -9.37
CA THR A 63 19.93 -16.54 -10.77
C THR A 63 19.26 -17.82 -11.24
N VAL A 64 18.66 -17.78 -12.44
CA VAL A 64 18.04 -18.96 -13.06
C VAL A 64 19.11 -20.00 -13.38
N THR A 65 18.97 -21.20 -12.82
CA THR A 65 19.88 -22.34 -13.09
C THR A 65 19.26 -23.38 -14.01
N ASP A 66 17.93 -23.45 -14.09
CA ASP A 66 17.21 -24.30 -15.03
C ASP A 66 15.85 -23.68 -15.35
N ALA A 67 15.74 -23.07 -16.54
CA ALA A 67 14.51 -22.41 -16.97
C ALA A 67 13.36 -23.41 -17.24
N GLU A 68 13.67 -24.62 -17.73
CA GLU A 68 12.66 -25.63 -18.07
C GLU A 68 11.96 -26.13 -16.80
N ASN A 69 12.72 -26.39 -15.75
CA ASN A 69 12.18 -26.81 -14.45
C ASN A 69 11.79 -25.62 -13.56
N GLY A 70 12.28 -24.41 -13.83
CA GLY A 70 12.05 -23.22 -13.02
C GLY A 70 12.89 -23.24 -11.74
N LEU A 71 14.12 -23.75 -11.81
CA LEU A 71 15.05 -23.75 -10.70
C LEU A 71 15.89 -22.47 -10.72
N VAL A 72 16.04 -21.86 -9.55
CA VAL A 72 16.86 -20.68 -9.34
C VAL A 72 17.78 -20.90 -8.15
N ARG A 73 18.99 -20.35 -8.19
CA ARG A 73 19.91 -20.36 -7.05
C ARG A 73 19.87 -19.01 -6.35
N VAL A 74 19.74 -19.02 -5.03
CA VAL A 74 19.83 -17.82 -4.19
C VAL A 74 21.27 -17.32 -4.22
N ASP A 75 21.46 -16.08 -4.68
CA ASP A 75 22.77 -15.42 -4.66
C ASP A 75 22.92 -14.51 -3.44
N ALA A 76 21.84 -13.85 -3.01
CA ALA A 76 21.80 -13.01 -1.81
C ALA A 76 20.35 -12.81 -1.35
N PHE A 77 20.16 -12.41 -0.09
CA PHE A 77 18.84 -12.00 0.40
C PHE A 77 18.94 -10.85 1.41
N THR A 78 17.88 -10.07 1.51
CA THR A 78 17.74 -8.97 2.47
C THR A 78 16.39 -9.03 3.16
N ARG A 79 16.36 -8.57 4.41
CA ARG A 79 15.11 -8.37 5.17
C ARG A 79 14.99 -6.90 5.50
N GLU A 80 14.05 -6.23 4.84
CA GLU A 80 13.73 -4.83 5.11
C GLU A 80 12.93 -4.74 6.41
N ALA A 81 13.36 -3.86 7.31
CA ALA A 81 12.58 -3.58 8.52
C ALA A 81 11.32 -2.79 8.15
N ARG A 82 10.20 -3.11 8.79
CA ARG A 82 8.96 -2.35 8.64
C ARG A 82 9.15 -0.92 9.15
N ARG A 83 8.56 0.05 8.46
CA ARG A 83 8.61 1.47 8.87
C ARG A 83 7.69 1.70 10.07
N THR A 84 8.18 2.42 11.08
CA THR A 84 7.43 2.72 12.30
C THR A 84 6.29 3.70 12.07
N THR A 85 6.48 4.69 11.18
CA THR A 85 5.39 5.56 10.72
C THR A 85 4.82 5.03 9.40
N ARG A 86 3.60 4.49 9.45
CA ARG A 86 2.90 3.89 8.32
C ARG A 86 1.98 4.90 7.63
N LEU A 87 1.78 4.71 6.33
CA LEU A 87 0.80 5.45 5.53
C LEU A 87 -0.34 4.53 5.12
N ALA A 88 -1.58 4.96 5.32
CA ALA A 88 -2.76 4.22 4.92
C ALA A 88 -3.64 5.07 4.00
N LEU A 89 -4.12 4.47 2.91
CA LEU A 89 -5.10 5.10 2.02
C LEU A 89 -6.48 4.51 2.27
N VAL A 90 -7.41 5.34 2.73
CA VAL A 90 -8.84 5.02 2.74
C VAL A 90 -9.45 5.55 1.44
N GLN A 91 -9.70 4.65 0.50
CA GLN A 91 -10.17 5.00 -0.84
C GLN A 91 -11.66 4.69 -0.97
N ALA A 92 -12.47 5.73 -1.15
CA ALA A 92 -13.87 5.53 -1.49
C ALA A 92 -14.02 4.85 -2.86
N LEU A 93 -15.03 3.99 -2.97
CA LEU A 93 -15.29 3.28 -4.22
C LEU A 93 -15.72 4.24 -5.32
N ALA A 94 -15.03 4.15 -6.45
CA ALA A 94 -15.18 5.04 -7.59
C ALA A 94 -15.62 4.25 -8.83
N LYS A 95 -16.04 4.94 -9.89
CA LYS A 95 -16.37 4.28 -11.16
C LYS A 95 -15.17 4.28 -12.09
N THR A 96 -15.30 3.53 -13.18
CA THR A 96 -14.36 3.58 -14.32
C THR A 96 -12.90 3.29 -13.98
N GLY A 97 -12.63 2.65 -12.83
CA GLY A 97 -11.29 2.28 -12.38
C GLY A 97 -10.47 3.41 -11.78
N HIS A 98 -11.08 4.56 -11.41
CA HIS A 98 -10.33 5.63 -10.75
C HIS A 98 -9.81 5.22 -9.36
N ASP A 99 -10.54 4.37 -8.66
CA ASP A 99 -10.13 3.78 -7.39
C ASP A 99 -8.94 2.82 -7.59
N GLU A 100 -8.99 1.97 -8.63
CA GLU A 100 -7.87 1.11 -9.02
C GLU A 100 -6.62 1.93 -9.39
N GLN A 101 -6.77 3.03 -10.14
CA GLN A 101 -5.67 3.96 -10.42
C GLN A 101 -5.12 4.61 -9.15
N ALA A 102 -5.97 4.98 -8.20
CA ALA A 102 -5.55 5.58 -6.94
C ALA A 102 -4.66 4.62 -6.14
N ILE A 103 -5.10 3.36 -5.99
CA ILE A 103 -4.38 2.35 -5.19
C ILE A 103 -3.09 1.88 -5.89
N ASP A 104 -3.09 1.84 -7.23
CA ASP A 104 -1.89 1.56 -8.04
C ASP A 104 -0.80 2.61 -7.77
N MET A 105 -1.13 3.89 -7.97
CA MET A 105 -0.20 5.00 -7.72
C MET A 105 0.20 5.09 -6.24
N ALA A 106 -0.74 4.89 -5.31
CA ALA A 106 -0.45 4.88 -3.88
C ALA A 106 0.54 3.76 -3.52
N THR A 107 0.41 2.59 -4.16
CA THR A 107 1.35 1.48 -3.98
C THR A 107 2.74 1.87 -4.48
N GLN A 108 2.86 2.49 -5.65
CA GLN A 108 4.15 2.95 -6.18
C GLN A 108 4.80 4.02 -5.29
N ILE A 109 4.00 4.88 -4.65
CA ILE A 109 4.47 5.91 -3.72
C ILE A 109 4.97 5.34 -2.39
N GLY A 110 4.50 4.15 -1.99
CA GLY A 110 4.89 3.51 -0.74
C GLY A 110 3.80 3.48 0.34
N VAL A 111 2.52 3.44 -0.04
CA VAL A 111 1.43 3.21 0.93
C VAL A 111 1.60 1.86 1.61
N ASP A 112 1.34 1.77 2.90
CA ASP A 112 1.52 0.56 3.72
C ASP A 112 0.22 -0.22 3.91
N GLU A 113 -0.94 0.43 3.72
CA GLU A 113 -2.27 -0.14 3.93
C GLU A 113 -3.29 0.53 3.00
N VAL A 114 -4.24 -0.25 2.47
CA VAL A 114 -5.33 0.25 1.64
C VAL A 114 -6.66 -0.24 2.21
N ILE A 115 -7.57 0.70 2.48
CA ILE A 115 -8.88 0.44 3.07
C ILE A 115 -9.96 0.87 2.07
N PRO A 116 -10.73 -0.05 1.49
CA PRO A 116 -11.85 0.30 0.62
C PRO A 116 -12.99 0.91 1.43
N TRP A 117 -13.60 2.00 0.95
CA TRP A 117 -14.67 2.70 1.67
C TRP A 117 -15.95 2.85 0.85
N CYS A 118 -17.07 2.36 1.39
CA CYS A 118 -18.41 2.65 0.90
C CYS A 118 -18.89 3.99 1.47
N ALA A 119 -18.57 5.09 0.78
CA ALA A 119 -19.04 6.43 1.13
C ALA A 119 -20.50 6.66 0.71
N ASP A 120 -21.17 7.65 1.31
CA ASP A 120 -22.58 7.94 1.01
C ASP A 120 -22.82 8.27 -0.46
N ARG A 121 -21.87 8.96 -1.08
CA ARG A 121 -21.93 9.36 -2.50
C ARG A 121 -21.21 8.38 -3.43
N SER A 122 -20.80 7.21 -2.94
CA SER A 122 -20.22 6.16 -3.79
C SER A 122 -21.33 5.45 -4.58
N ILE A 123 -21.29 5.59 -5.90
CA ILE A 123 -22.21 4.87 -6.79
C ILE A 123 -21.76 3.42 -7.01
N ALA A 124 -20.44 3.18 -6.94
CA ALA A 124 -19.87 1.84 -7.03
C ALA A 124 -20.13 1.06 -5.73
N LYS A 125 -20.33 -0.26 -5.85
CA LYS A 125 -20.57 -1.16 -4.72
C LYS A 125 -19.45 -2.16 -4.57
N TRP A 126 -19.03 -2.40 -3.34
CA TRP A 126 -18.11 -3.49 -3.02
C TRP A 126 -18.78 -4.84 -3.25
N LYS A 127 -18.06 -5.76 -3.90
CA LYS A 127 -18.51 -7.13 -4.12
C LYS A 127 -17.46 -8.08 -3.56
N PRO A 128 -17.66 -8.64 -2.35
CA PRO A 128 -16.73 -9.62 -1.78
C PRO A 128 -16.48 -10.79 -2.74
N GLY A 129 -15.23 -11.28 -2.78
CA GLY A 129 -14.77 -12.31 -3.73
C GLY A 129 -14.60 -11.85 -5.18
N ARG A 130 -14.91 -10.59 -5.52
CA ARG A 130 -14.74 -10.00 -6.85
C ARG A 130 -13.94 -8.71 -6.83
N THR A 131 -14.38 -7.69 -6.08
CA THR A 131 -13.71 -6.38 -6.03
C THR A 131 -12.41 -6.44 -5.25
N ASP A 132 -12.42 -7.16 -4.12
CA ASP A 132 -11.24 -7.53 -3.33
C ASP A 132 -10.17 -8.24 -4.17
N LYS A 133 -10.55 -9.26 -4.96
CA LYS A 133 -9.60 -9.96 -5.85
C LYS A 133 -8.98 -9.03 -6.87
N ARG A 134 -9.78 -8.12 -7.44
CA ARG A 134 -9.31 -7.15 -8.42
C ARG A 134 -8.35 -6.13 -7.79
N TRP A 135 -8.70 -5.58 -6.63
CA TRP A 135 -7.82 -4.65 -5.92
C TRP A 135 -6.53 -5.33 -5.48
N ASN A 136 -6.58 -6.56 -4.96
CA ASN A 136 -5.39 -7.34 -4.64
C ASN A 136 -4.49 -7.56 -5.86
N GLN A 137 -5.05 -7.85 -7.04
CA GLN A 137 -4.28 -7.96 -8.28
C GLN A 137 -3.59 -6.64 -8.65
N VAL A 138 -4.27 -5.51 -8.48
CA VAL A 138 -3.68 -4.18 -8.72
C VAL A 138 -2.53 -3.92 -7.73
N LEU A 139 -2.74 -4.16 -6.44
CA LEU A 139 -1.70 -3.99 -5.42
C LEU A 139 -0.49 -4.92 -5.67
N GLN A 140 -0.72 -6.17 -6.04
CA GLN A 140 0.33 -7.15 -6.35
C GLN A 140 1.15 -6.69 -7.56
N SER A 141 0.48 -6.36 -8.67
CA SER A 141 1.14 -5.87 -9.88
C SER A 141 1.92 -4.58 -9.62
N ALA A 142 1.35 -3.64 -8.87
CA ALA A 142 2.01 -2.39 -8.54
C ALA A 142 3.23 -2.63 -7.63
N THR A 143 3.15 -3.58 -6.69
CA THR A 143 4.25 -3.95 -5.79
C THR A 143 5.40 -4.58 -6.57
N GLU A 144 5.12 -5.50 -7.51
CA GLU A 144 6.12 -6.11 -8.39
C GLU A 144 6.81 -5.05 -9.28
N GLN A 145 6.03 -4.19 -9.92
CA GLN A 145 6.55 -3.14 -10.82
C GLN A 145 7.37 -2.08 -10.07
N SER A 146 6.95 -1.70 -8.86
CA SER A 146 7.68 -0.78 -7.98
C SER A 146 8.80 -1.45 -7.19
N ARG A 147 8.95 -2.78 -7.31
CA ARG A 147 9.97 -3.60 -6.64
C ARG A 147 9.98 -3.41 -5.12
N ARG A 148 8.80 -3.33 -4.51
CA ARG A 148 8.66 -3.16 -3.06
C ARG A 148 8.78 -4.51 -2.34
N ALA A 149 9.52 -4.54 -1.23
CA ALA A 149 9.58 -5.74 -0.38
C ALA A 149 8.34 -5.91 0.50
N PHE A 150 7.62 -4.81 0.76
CA PHE A 150 6.34 -4.82 1.47
C PHE A 150 5.20 -4.51 0.50
N MET A 151 4.30 -5.47 0.33
CA MET A 151 3.02 -5.26 -0.36
C MET A 151 2.06 -4.53 0.60
N PRO A 152 1.28 -3.53 0.14
CA PRO A 152 0.26 -2.91 0.97
C PRO A 152 -0.79 -3.93 1.42
N GLU A 153 -1.18 -3.87 2.69
CA GLU A 153 -2.26 -4.70 3.23
C GLU A 153 -3.61 -4.17 2.73
N LEU A 154 -4.39 -5.02 2.03
CA LEU A 154 -5.77 -4.72 1.68
C LEU A 154 -6.70 -5.10 2.84
N GLN A 155 -7.34 -4.10 3.45
CA GLN A 155 -8.31 -4.33 4.53
C GLN A 155 -9.72 -4.64 4.01
N GLU A 156 -10.59 -5.04 4.94
CA GLU A 156 -12.01 -5.16 4.66
C GLU A 156 -12.63 -3.83 4.22
N CYS A 157 -13.66 -3.91 3.38
CA CYS A 157 -14.39 -2.71 2.98
C CYS A 157 -15.24 -2.18 4.12
N VAL A 158 -15.09 -0.89 4.42
CA VAL A 158 -15.72 -0.22 5.55
C VAL A 158 -16.82 0.76 5.13
N SER A 159 -17.76 0.98 6.03
CA SER A 159 -18.77 2.05 5.97
C SER A 159 -18.29 3.32 6.68
N SER A 160 -18.94 4.46 6.43
CA SER A 160 -18.64 5.73 7.11
C SER A 160 -18.76 5.62 8.66
N LYS A 161 -19.66 4.78 9.17
CA LYS A 161 -19.74 4.48 10.62
C LYS A 161 -18.48 3.78 11.16
N GLN A 162 -17.90 2.87 10.37
CA GLN A 162 -16.65 2.20 10.73
C GLN A 162 -15.44 3.14 10.58
N ILE A 163 -15.47 4.09 9.64
CA ILE A 163 -14.49 5.18 9.56
C ILE A 163 -14.50 6.03 10.84
N VAL A 164 -15.66 6.38 11.37
CA VAL A 164 -15.76 7.07 12.68
C VAL A 164 -15.08 6.26 13.79
N ALA A 165 -15.24 4.93 13.80
CA ALA A 165 -14.55 4.06 14.76
C ALA A 165 -13.03 4.03 14.54
N ILE A 166 -12.56 4.09 13.28
CA ILE A 166 -11.14 4.24 12.95
C ILE A 166 -10.61 5.58 13.51
N CYS A 167 -11.32 6.69 13.30
CA CYS A 167 -10.93 8.01 13.81
C CYS A 167 -10.79 8.01 15.34
N ARG A 168 -11.78 7.49 16.06
CA ARG A 168 -11.73 7.42 17.53
C ARG A 168 -10.57 6.56 18.03
N ARG A 169 -10.34 5.39 17.42
CA ARG A 169 -9.20 4.54 17.76
C ARG A 169 -7.88 5.25 17.44
N ALA A 170 -7.81 5.98 16.33
CA ALA A 170 -6.62 6.72 15.96
C ALA A 170 -6.22 7.73 17.04
N CYS A 171 -7.17 8.49 17.60
CA CYS A 171 -6.90 9.39 18.71
C CYS A 171 -6.32 8.69 19.94
N VAL A 172 -6.81 7.49 20.28
CA VAL A 172 -6.34 6.70 21.43
C VAL A 172 -4.91 6.19 21.21
N TYR A 173 -4.61 5.67 20.03
CA TYR A 173 -3.29 5.10 19.72
C TYR A 173 -2.28 6.13 19.23
N GLY A 174 -2.69 7.39 19.05
CA GLY A 174 -1.85 8.47 18.56
C GLY A 174 -1.61 8.43 17.04
N ASN A 175 -2.48 7.76 16.29
CA ASN A 175 -2.52 7.81 14.83
C ASN A 175 -3.15 9.14 14.36
N LEU A 176 -2.91 9.49 13.11
CA LEU A 176 -3.49 10.68 12.48
C LEU A 176 -4.48 10.25 11.38
N VAL A 177 -5.65 10.88 11.33
CA VAL A 177 -6.61 10.71 10.23
C VAL A 177 -6.81 12.04 9.54
N VAL A 178 -6.58 12.06 8.23
CA VAL A 178 -6.66 13.24 7.37
C VAL A 178 -7.74 13.02 6.32
N VAL A 179 -8.77 13.86 6.33
CA VAL A 179 -9.85 13.88 5.33
C VAL A 179 -9.54 14.93 4.29
N LEU A 180 -9.35 14.52 3.04
CA LEU A 180 -9.18 15.46 1.93
C LEU A 180 -10.54 15.98 1.52
N HIS A 181 -10.84 17.24 1.87
CA HIS A 181 -12.10 17.89 1.55
C HIS A 181 -11.86 19.26 0.93
N GLN A 182 -12.61 19.60 -0.11
CA GLN A 182 -12.43 20.83 -0.87
C GLN A 182 -12.79 22.09 -0.07
N ASP A 183 -13.75 21.97 0.85
CA ASP A 183 -14.23 23.09 1.69
C ASP A 183 -13.60 23.08 3.09
N ALA A 184 -12.50 22.33 3.26
CA ALA A 184 -11.78 22.25 4.51
C ALA A 184 -11.10 23.58 4.88
N THR A 185 -11.00 23.85 6.19
CA THR A 185 -10.34 25.05 6.70
C THR A 185 -8.87 24.84 7.04
N ASP A 186 -8.44 23.62 7.36
CA ASP A 186 -7.04 23.37 7.68
C ASP A 186 -6.19 23.33 6.39
N CYS A 187 -5.00 23.92 6.47
CA CYS A 187 -4.04 23.92 5.39
C CYS A 187 -3.06 22.75 5.51
N TRP A 188 -2.47 22.35 4.38
CA TRP A 188 -1.55 21.21 4.34
C TRP A 188 -0.35 21.33 5.30
N SER A 189 0.14 22.54 5.56
CA SER A 189 1.26 22.75 6.50
C SER A 189 0.92 22.35 7.94
N GLN A 190 -0.34 22.42 8.35
CA GLN A 190 -0.78 21.92 9.66
C GLN A 190 -0.76 20.40 9.73
N ILE A 191 -1.01 19.73 8.60
CA ILE A 191 -0.89 18.26 8.48
C ILE A 191 0.59 17.87 8.59
N GLU A 192 1.49 18.56 7.90
CA GLU A 192 2.94 18.31 8.00
C GLU A 192 3.46 18.46 9.44
N GLN A 193 3.03 19.50 10.16
CA GLN A 193 3.39 19.67 11.59
C GLN A 193 2.86 18.51 12.47
N ALA A 194 1.63 18.06 12.23
CA ALA A 194 1.06 16.93 12.96
C ALA A 194 1.80 15.63 12.67
N VAL A 195 2.24 15.41 11.43
CA VAL A 195 3.03 14.25 11.02
C VAL A 195 4.41 14.27 11.69
N ASN A 196 5.09 15.42 11.71
CA ASN A 196 6.38 15.55 12.40
C ASN A 196 6.26 15.22 13.89
N THR A 197 5.22 15.74 14.55
CA THR A 197 4.93 15.42 15.96
C THR A 197 4.66 13.93 16.17
N LEU A 198 3.96 13.29 15.23
CA LEU A 198 3.69 11.85 15.26
C LEU A 198 4.98 11.03 15.09
N THR A 199 5.87 11.45 14.19
CA THR A 199 7.17 10.81 13.96
C THR A 199 8.09 10.92 15.17
N GLU A 200 8.18 12.09 15.81
CA GLU A 200 8.94 12.28 17.06
C GLU A 200 8.46 11.31 18.14
N ARG A 201 7.13 11.20 18.32
CA ARG A 201 6.56 10.23 19.28
C ARG A 201 6.87 8.78 18.93
N CYS A 202 6.88 8.42 17.64
CA CYS A 202 7.29 7.08 17.19
C CYS A 202 8.75 6.77 17.55
N LEU A 203 9.63 7.76 17.49
CA LEU A 203 11.03 7.60 17.88
C LEU A 203 11.18 7.50 19.40
N ASP A 204 10.41 8.29 20.16
CA ASP A 204 10.49 8.32 21.62
C ASP A 204 10.04 7.02 22.29
N ASP A 205 8.91 6.44 21.85
CA ASP A 205 8.34 5.25 22.48
C ASP A 205 8.46 3.97 21.64
N GLY A 206 9.04 4.06 20.45
CA GLY A 206 9.23 2.93 19.52
C GLY A 206 7.92 2.34 18.97
N LYS A 207 6.76 2.96 19.21
CA LYS A 207 5.47 2.40 18.79
C LYS A 207 5.16 2.79 17.35
N GLU A 208 4.64 1.82 16.61
CA GLU A 208 4.11 2.07 15.27
C GLU A 208 2.89 2.98 15.34
N ARG A 209 2.82 3.93 14.39
CA ARG A 209 1.67 4.81 14.21
C ARG A 209 1.37 4.98 12.73
N THR A 210 0.10 5.17 12.42
CA THR A 210 -0.39 5.27 11.04
C THR A 210 -0.95 6.65 10.77
N VAL A 211 -0.65 7.19 9.58
CA VAL A 211 -1.33 8.35 9.00
C VAL A 211 -2.32 7.84 7.96
N TYR A 212 -3.61 7.97 8.23
CA TYR A 212 -4.69 7.62 7.32
C TYR A 212 -5.06 8.82 6.47
N VAL A 213 -5.11 8.63 5.15
CA VAL A 213 -5.58 9.63 4.18
C VAL A 213 -6.92 9.15 3.60
N LEU A 214 -7.97 9.93 3.82
CA LEU A 214 -9.34 9.62 3.37
C LEU A 214 -9.65 10.41 2.11
N VAL A 215 -10.03 9.68 1.07
CA VAL A 215 -10.38 10.22 -0.25
C VAL A 215 -11.78 9.78 -0.63
N GLY A 216 -12.64 10.76 -0.90
CA GLY A 216 -14.02 10.55 -1.33
C GLY A 216 -14.17 10.04 -2.77
N PRO A 217 -15.39 9.64 -3.15
CA PRO A 217 -15.71 9.23 -4.52
C PRO A 217 -15.81 10.46 -5.43
N GLU A 218 -16.13 10.27 -6.72
CA GLU A 218 -16.30 11.39 -7.65
C GLU A 218 -17.38 12.40 -7.24
N GLY A 219 -18.37 11.98 -6.45
CA GLY A 219 -19.40 12.86 -5.89
C GLY A 219 -18.96 13.68 -4.66
N GLY A 220 -17.69 13.55 -4.26
CA GLY A 220 -17.16 14.11 -3.02
C GLY A 220 -17.63 13.38 -1.77
N ILE A 221 -17.09 13.79 -0.63
CA ILE A 221 -17.56 13.37 0.70
C ILE A 221 -18.73 14.29 1.08
N SER A 222 -19.75 13.78 1.77
CA SER A 222 -20.85 14.64 2.23
C SER A 222 -20.40 15.51 3.43
N ASP A 223 -21.01 16.68 3.61
CA ASP A 223 -20.73 17.54 4.77
C ASP A 223 -21.01 16.82 6.10
N ASP A 224 -22.06 16.00 6.13
CA ASP A 224 -22.41 15.17 7.29
C ASP A 224 -21.30 14.14 7.60
N GLU A 225 -20.75 13.47 6.57
CA GLU A 225 -19.63 12.54 6.74
C GLU A 225 -18.38 13.26 7.25
N VAL A 226 -18.04 14.41 6.67
CA VAL A 226 -16.90 15.21 7.13
C VAL A 226 -17.08 15.63 8.59
N SER A 227 -18.26 16.15 8.96
CA SER A 227 -18.57 16.53 10.34
C SER A 227 -18.41 15.35 11.29
N MET A 228 -18.96 14.17 10.93
CA MET A 228 -18.85 12.96 11.73
C MET A 228 -17.39 12.51 11.94
N PHE A 229 -16.54 12.65 10.92
CA PHE A 229 -15.13 12.29 11.02
C PHE A 229 -14.34 13.29 11.86
N VAL A 230 -14.60 14.59 11.69
CA VAL A 230 -13.97 15.66 12.47
C VAL A 230 -14.36 15.58 13.94
N ASP A 231 -15.64 15.36 14.25
CA ASP A 231 -16.14 15.12 15.61
C ASP A 231 -15.52 13.87 16.26
N ALA A 232 -15.10 12.92 15.42
CA ALA A 232 -14.40 11.71 15.84
C ALA A 232 -12.86 11.88 15.94
N GLY A 233 -12.35 13.09 15.67
CA GLY A 233 -10.95 13.48 15.82
C GLY A 233 -10.13 13.46 14.53
N ALA A 234 -10.75 13.33 13.36
CA ALA A 234 -10.05 13.52 12.09
C ALA A 234 -9.74 14.99 11.82
N LYS A 235 -8.68 15.26 11.07
CA LYS A 235 -8.38 16.58 10.52
C LYS A 235 -8.90 16.67 9.09
N SER A 236 -9.67 17.70 8.77
CA SER A 236 -10.11 17.96 7.40
C SER A 236 -9.19 19.00 6.78
N CYS A 237 -8.55 18.69 5.65
CA CYS A 237 -7.63 19.61 4.99
C CYS A 237 -7.89 19.73 3.48
N VAL A 238 -7.58 20.91 2.94
CA VAL A 238 -7.62 21.17 1.50
C VAL A 238 -6.24 20.95 0.88
N LEU A 239 -6.20 20.33 -0.31
CA LEU A 239 -4.95 20.01 -1.00
C LEU A 239 -4.72 20.91 -2.21
N GLY A 240 -4.22 22.12 -1.94
CA GLY A 240 -4.03 23.16 -2.95
C GLY A 240 -5.35 23.81 -3.39
N SER A 241 -5.30 24.67 -4.41
CA SER A 241 -6.47 25.42 -4.90
C SER A 241 -7.26 24.69 -5.99
N ASN A 242 -6.68 23.65 -6.59
CA ASN A 242 -7.28 22.92 -7.69
C ASN A 242 -8.05 21.72 -7.14
N ILE A 243 -9.23 21.46 -7.70
CA ILE A 243 -9.99 20.26 -7.37
C ILE A 243 -9.26 19.05 -7.96
N LEU A 244 -8.73 18.21 -7.08
CA LEU A 244 -8.10 16.94 -7.45
C LEU A 244 -9.15 15.86 -7.61
N ARG A 245 -8.96 14.99 -8.61
CA ARG A 245 -9.83 13.82 -8.80
C ARG A 245 -9.60 12.80 -7.69
N ALA A 246 -10.58 11.93 -7.46
CA ALA A 246 -10.47 10.81 -6.52
C ALA A 246 -9.23 9.94 -6.78
N SER A 247 -8.87 9.72 -8.05
CA SER A 247 -7.66 8.97 -8.44
C SER A 247 -6.34 9.68 -8.12
N THR A 248 -6.36 11.00 -7.91
CA THR A 248 -5.15 11.83 -7.79
C THR A 248 -4.94 12.35 -6.37
N ALA A 249 -6.01 12.69 -5.65
CA ALA A 249 -5.93 13.34 -4.34
C ALA A 249 -5.14 12.49 -3.32
N GLY A 250 -5.46 11.19 -3.24
CA GLY A 250 -4.76 10.24 -2.36
C GLY A 250 -3.27 10.14 -2.69
N PRO A 251 -2.88 9.79 -3.93
CA PRO A 251 -1.48 9.76 -4.35
C PRO A 251 -0.71 11.07 -4.06
N VAL A 252 -1.28 12.24 -4.36
CA VAL A 252 -0.59 13.51 -4.09
C VAL A 252 -0.36 13.70 -2.59
N ALA A 253 -1.39 13.47 -1.77
CA ALA A 253 -1.25 13.55 -0.30
C ALA A 253 -0.19 12.57 0.22
N LEU A 254 -0.20 11.32 -0.24
CA LEU A 254 0.76 10.30 0.16
C LEU A 254 2.19 10.65 -0.25
N SER A 255 2.39 11.27 -1.42
CA SER A 255 3.71 11.71 -1.87
C SER A 255 4.24 12.85 -1.00
N LEU A 256 3.39 13.83 -0.67
CA LEU A 256 3.76 14.92 0.24
C LEU A 256 4.07 14.41 1.66
N LEU A 257 3.27 13.46 2.17
CA LEU A 257 3.55 12.79 3.44
C LEU A 257 4.85 11.99 3.37
N SER A 258 5.11 11.29 2.28
CA SER A 258 6.35 10.54 2.07
C SER A 258 7.57 11.45 2.09
N ARG A 259 7.47 12.64 1.47
CA ARG A 259 8.49 13.69 1.56
C ARG A 259 8.67 14.16 3.01
N ALA A 260 7.59 14.49 3.72
CA ALA A 260 7.66 14.94 5.11
C ALA A 260 8.29 13.89 6.05
N LEU A 261 8.08 12.60 5.75
CA LEU A 261 8.67 11.47 6.46
C LEU A 261 10.10 11.13 6.01
N GLY A 262 10.72 11.90 5.09
CA GLY A 262 12.07 11.65 4.59
C GLY A 262 12.20 10.36 3.75
N ARG A 263 11.12 9.88 3.13
CA ARG A 263 11.14 8.64 2.33
C ARG A 263 11.76 8.79 0.93
N TYR A 264 12.04 10.01 0.49
CA TYR A 264 12.63 10.33 -0.82
C TYR A 264 14.07 10.87 -0.74
N GLU A 265 14.65 10.94 0.46
CA GLU A 265 16.01 11.46 0.69
C GLU A 265 17.06 10.34 0.72
#